data_AF-A0A0D3KMC6-F1
#
_entry.id   AF-A0A0D3KMC6-F1
#
_cell.length_a   1.000
_cell.length_b   1.000
_cell.length_c   1.000
_cell.angle_alpha   90.00
_cell.angle_beta   90.00
_cell.angle_gamma   90.00
#
_symmetry.space_group_name_H-M   'P 1'
#
loop_
_entity.id
_entity.type
_entity.pdbx_description
1 polymer ?
#
loop_
_entity_poly.entity_id
_entity_poly.type
_entity_poly.pdbx_seq_one_letter_code
_entity_poly.pdbx_strand_id
1 'polypeptide(L)'
;MPYAKVVSKGSTSAKVMVSLPSPGPLSNNDYIDLIWLKTAQFDKQENAGGTNKDRVFPGLIAAAGEFKPNGSPVKGAATASASKSEPVFTARVKTGLTVYPVVHSAAGYVWEGAPITL
;
A
#
# COMPACT_ATOMS: atom_id res chain seq x y z
N MET A 1 -12.80 -1.96 -1.45
CA MET A 1 -11.45 -2.01 -2.05
C MET A 1 -10.61 -0.88 -1.49
N PRO A 2 -9.31 -1.08 -1.21
CA PRO A 2 -8.41 -0.02 -0.74
C PRO A 2 -8.40 1.18 -1.69
N TYR A 3 -8.15 2.36 -1.14
CA TYR A 3 -8.05 3.60 -1.89
C TYR A 3 -6.78 4.37 -1.47
N ALA A 4 -6.10 4.92 -2.47
CA ALA A 4 -4.95 5.81 -2.28
C ALA A 4 -5.30 7.24 -2.69
N LYS A 5 -4.83 8.20 -1.89
CA LYS A 5 -4.99 9.63 -2.16
C LYS A 5 -3.66 10.36 -2.04
N VAL A 6 -3.39 11.26 -2.98
CA VAL A 6 -2.31 12.25 -2.83
C VAL A 6 -2.75 13.29 -1.80
N VAL A 7 -2.05 13.33 -0.67
CA VAL A 7 -2.27 14.30 0.42
C VAL A 7 -1.55 15.61 0.12
N SER A 8 -0.33 15.53 -0.42
CA SER A 8 0.42 16.70 -0.90
C SER A 8 1.41 16.29 -1.99
N LYS A 9 1.69 17.18 -2.93
CA LYS A 9 2.60 16.94 -4.07
C LYS A 9 3.77 17.92 -4.03
N GLY A 10 4.99 17.38 -4.04
CA GLY A 10 6.22 18.13 -4.26
C GLY A 10 6.78 17.85 -5.66
N SER A 11 7.90 18.48 -6.00
CA SER A 11 8.54 18.30 -7.32
C SER A 11 9.12 16.90 -7.52
N THR A 12 9.71 16.31 -6.48
CA THR A 12 10.38 15.00 -6.52
C THR A 12 9.65 13.89 -5.76
N SER A 13 8.74 14.25 -4.86
CA SER A 13 7.98 13.29 -4.04
C SER A 13 6.56 13.78 -3.75
N ALA A 14 5.62 12.85 -3.69
CA ALA A 14 4.25 13.07 -3.25
C ALA A 14 3.99 12.31 -1.94
N LYS A 15 3.29 12.94 -1.01
CA LYS A 15 2.75 12.30 0.19
C LYS A 15 1.45 11.60 -0.20
N VAL A 16 1.41 10.29 -0.03
CA VAL A 16 0.28 9.43 -0.35
C VAL A 16 -0.26 8.83 0.94
N MET A 17 -1.59 8.84 1.08
CA MET A 17 -2.31 8.16 2.14
C MET A 17 -3.08 6.98 1.53
N VAL A 18 -3.03 5.84 2.19
CA VAL A 18 -3.84 4.66 1.86
C VAL A 18 -4.82 4.41 3.00
N SER A 19 -6.07 4.18 2.63
CA SER A 19 -7.15 3.87 3.55
C SER A 19 -8.10 2.86 2.91
N LEU A 20 -8.89 2.19 3.73
CA LEU A 20 -9.99 1.34 3.30
C LEU A 20 -11.32 2.09 3.47
N PRO A 21 -12.34 1.80 2.66
CA PRO A 21 -13.69 2.24 2.95
C PRO A 21 -14.24 1.45 4.14
N SER A 22 -14.61 2.15 5.20
CA SER A 22 -15.32 1.58 6.36
C SER A 22 -16.73 1.12 5.97
N PRO A 23 -17.24 -0.01 6.53
CA PRO A 23 -16.51 -1.07 7.21
C PRO A 23 -15.90 -2.02 6.16
N GLY A 24 -14.58 -2.18 6.18
CA GLY A 24 -13.92 -3.21 5.38
C GLY A 24 -14.45 -4.62 5.71
N PRO A 25 -14.17 -5.64 4.87
CA PRO A 25 -14.72 -7.00 5.00
C PRO A 25 -14.16 -7.81 6.20
N LEU A 26 -13.63 -7.16 7.24
CA LEU A 26 -12.93 -7.81 8.34
C LEU A 26 -13.93 -8.40 9.34
N SER A 27 -13.75 -9.67 9.67
CA SER A 27 -14.49 -10.33 10.75
C SER A 27 -14.03 -9.85 12.13
N ASN A 28 -14.79 -10.14 13.20
CA ASN A 28 -14.56 -9.63 14.56
C ASN A 28 -13.17 -9.93 15.18
N ASN A 29 -12.39 -10.84 14.59
CA ASN A 29 -11.04 -11.21 15.05
C ASN A 29 -9.95 -10.99 13.99
N ASP A 30 -10.28 -10.41 12.84
CA ASP A 30 -9.30 -10.06 11.81
C ASP A 30 -8.88 -8.60 11.95
N TYR A 31 -7.68 -8.28 11.44
CA TYR A 31 -7.17 -6.91 11.41
C TYR A 31 -6.18 -6.75 10.25
N ILE A 32 -5.97 -5.52 9.82
CA ILE A 32 -4.96 -5.19 8.83
C ILE A 32 -3.59 -5.14 9.50
N ASP A 33 -2.68 -6.01 9.07
CA ASP A 33 -1.31 -6.10 9.57
C ASP A 33 -0.30 -5.45 8.62
N LEU A 34 -0.62 -5.31 7.33
CA LEU A 34 0.27 -4.73 6.33
C LEU A 34 -0.48 -3.92 5.28
N ILE A 35 0.03 -2.73 4.97
CA ILE A 35 -0.40 -1.90 3.84
C ILE A 35 0.84 -1.54 3.01
N TRP A 36 0.77 -1.65 1.68
CA TRP A 36 1.85 -1.23 0.80
C TRP A 36 1.36 -0.56 -0.48
N LEU A 37 2.26 0.21 -1.11
CA LEU A 37 2.09 0.77 -2.44
C LEU A 37 3.02 0.00 -3.38
N LYS A 38 2.45 -0.73 -4.34
CA LYS A 38 3.23 -1.34 -5.44
C LYS A 38 3.28 -0.39 -6.63
N THR A 39 4.40 -0.29 -7.35
CA THR A 39 4.45 0.48 -8.59
C THR A 39 3.86 -0.33 -9.74
N ALA A 40 3.27 0.36 -10.73
CA ALA A 40 3.21 -0.18 -12.09
C ALA A 40 4.66 -0.44 -12.53
N GLN A 41 4.91 -1.56 -13.20
CA GLN A 41 6.25 -1.95 -13.62
C GLN A 41 6.89 -0.83 -14.47
N PHE A 42 8.15 -0.46 -14.20
CA PHE A 42 8.96 0.26 -15.19
C PHE A 42 9.41 -0.75 -16.22
N ASP A 43 8.87 -0.67 -17.43
CA ASP A 43 9.51 -1.29 -18.58
C ASP A 43 10.75 -0.45 -18.93
N LYS A 44 11.89 -0.86 -18.37
CA LYS A 44 13.17 -0.71 -19.05
C LYS A 44 13.83 -2.07 -19.11
N GLN A 45 13.23 -2.97 -19.89
CA GLN A 45 14.02 -3.99 -20.58
C GLN A 45 14.85 -3.27 -21.66
N GLU A 46 16.05 -2.80 -21.31
CA GLU A 46 17.10 -2.73 -22.33
C GLU A 46 17.62 -4.15 -22.53
N ASN A 47 17.17 -4.78 -23.62
CA ASN A 47 17.74 -5.97 -24.27
C ASN A 47 18.06 -7.18 -23.36
N ALA A 48 17.07 -8.04 -23.14
CA ALA A 48 17.35 -9.46 -22.88
C ALA A 48 16.28 -10.32 -23.55
N GLY A 49 16.57 -10.75 -24.78
CA GLY A 49 15.73 -11.65 -25.58
C GLY A 49 15.50 -12.98 -24.88
N GLY A 50 14.43 -13.07 -24.08
CA GLY A 50 14.02 -14.28 -23.41
C GLY A 50 12.49 -14.36 -23.33
N THR A 51 11.91 -15.21 -24.18
CA THR A 51 10.52 -15.65 -24.10
C THR A 51 10.26 -16.32 -22.76
N ASN A 52 9.59 -15.62 -21.85
CA ASN A 52 9.18 -16.20 -20.57
C ASN A 52 7.67 -16.03 -20.41
N LYS A 53 6.94 -17.12 -20.70
CA LYS A 53 5.49 -17.24 -20.53
C LYS A 53 5.04 -17.41 -19.07
N ASP A 54 5.97 -17.47 -18.12
CA ASP A 54 5.68 -17.69 -16.69
C ASP A 54 6.16 -16.57 -15.76
N ARG A 55 6.54 -15.38 -16.28
CA ARG A 55 6.98 -14.28 -15.42
C ARG A 55 5.80 -13.43 -14.96
N VAL A 56 5.18 -13.83 -13.84
CA VAL A 56 4.45 -12.91 -12.97
C VAL A 56 5.49 -11.96 -12.36
N PHE A 57 5.61 -10.75 -12.92
CA PHE A 57 6.51 -9.74 -12.36
C PHE A 57 5.77 -8.93 -11.29
N PRO A 58 6.05 -9.10 -9.99
CA PRO A 58 5.42 -8.27 -8.97
C PRO A 58 5.95 -6.83 -9.11
N GLY A 59 5.06 -5.85 -9.18
CA GLY A 59 5.44 -4.44 -9.10
C GLY A 59 6.31 -4.18 -7.86
N LEU A 60 7.31 -3.29 -7.97
CA LEU A 60 8.21 -2.98 -6.86
C LEU A 60 7.43 -2.32 -5.72
N ILE A 61 7.75 -2.67 -4.48
CA ILE A 61 7.16 -2.02 -3.31
C ILE A 61 7.78 -0.62 -3.17
N ALA A 62 6.99 0.41 -3.43
CA ALA A 62 7.40 1.81 -3.28
C ALA A 62 7.45 2.24 -1.80
N ALA A 63 6.53 1.73 -0.99
CA ALA A 63 6.47 1.97 0.45
C ALA A 63 5.57 0.91 1.11
N ALA A 64 5.85 0.57 2.37
CA ALA A 64 5.03 -0.33 3.17
C ALA A 64 4.95 0.13 4.63
N GLY A 65 3.89 -0.26 5.32
CA GLY A 65 3.68 -0.02 6.75
C GLY A 65 3.03 -1.24 7.39
N GLU A 66 3.60 -1.67 8.52
CA GLU A 66 3.10 -2.77 9.35
C GLU A 66 2.30 -2.23 10.53
N PHE A 67 1.25 -2.94 10.92
CA PHE A 67 0.30 -2.52 11.95
C PHE A 67 0.02 -3.64 12.97
N LYS A 68 -0.20 -3.21 14.21
CA LYS A 68 -0.62 -4.07 15.32
C LYS A 68 -2.14 -4.33 15.24
N PRO A 69 -2.67 -5.31 16.00
CA PRO A 69 -4.11 -5.60 16.06
C PRO A 69 -5.02 -4.41 16.44
N ASN A 70 -4.47 -3.36 17.06
CA ASN A 70 -5.19 -2.14 17.40
C ASN A 70 -5.16 -1.05 16.31
N GLY A 71 -4.53 -1.32 15.17
CA GLY A 71 -4.36 -0.39 14.05
C GLY A 71 -3.16 0.56 14.19
N SER A 72 -2.39 0.47 15.28
CA SER A 72 -1.20 1.32 15.47
C SER A 72 0.01 0.78 14.68
N PRO A 73 0.87 1.65 14.13
CA PRO A 73 2.05 1.22 13.36
C PRO A 73 3.08 0.48 14.23
N VAL A 74 3.77 -0.50 13.64
CA VAL A 74 4.84 -1.29 14.30
C VAL A 74 6.14 -0.48 14.44
N LYS A 75 6.48 0.36 13.45
CA LYS A 75 7.62 1.31 13.50
C LYS A 75 7.16 2.72 13.13
N GLY A 76 7.47 3.69 14.00
CA GLY A 76 7.07 5.11 13.86
C GLY A 76 6.15 5.56 14.99
N ALA A 77 6.39 6.75 15.54
CA ALA A 77 5.72 7.26 16.74
C ALA A 77 4.19 7.29 16.57
N ALA A 78 3.51 6.42 17.30
CA ALA A 78 2.06 6.47 17.47
C ALA A 78 1.71 7.56 18.49
N THR A 79 0.80 8.46 18.15
CA THR A 79 -0.19 8.88 19.14
C THR A 79 -1.07 7.68 19.40
N ALA A 80 -0.83 6.99 20.51
CA ALA A 80 -1.60 5.82 20.92
C ALA A 80 -3.08 6.23 21.08
N SER A 81 -3.95 5.75 20.20
CA SER A 81 -5.39 5.76 20.46
C SER A 81 -5.79 4.41 21.04
N ALA A 82 -6.51 4.44 22.16
CA ALA A 82 -6.86 3.25 22.96
C ALA A 82 -8.00 2.40 22.35
N SER A 83 -8.66 2.88 21.29
CA SER A 83 -9.69 2.14 20.57
C SER A 83 -9.13 1.50 19.31
N LYS A 84 -9.58 0.27 18.99
CA LYS A 84 -9.31 -0.37 17.69
C LYS A 84 -9.72 0.62 16.60
N SER A 85 -8.75 1.07 15.81
CA SER A 85 -9.00 1.96 14.67
C SER A 85 -8.47 1.29 13.40
N GLU A 86 -9.12 1.55 12.28
CA GLU A 86 -8.62 1.08 11.00
C GLU A 86 -7.30 1.80 10.68
N PRO A 87 -6.23 1.08 10.29
CA PRO A 87 -4.93 1.69 10.10
C PRO A 87 -4.93 2.67 8.93
N VAL A 88 -4.32 3.82 9.14
CA VAL A 88 -4.05 4.81 8.09
C VAL A 88 -2.57 4.75 7.76
N PHE A 89 -2.24 4.33 6.55
CA PHE A 89 -0.87 4.33 6.07
C PHE A 89 -0.57 5.62 5.31
N THR A 90 0.56 6.24 5.60
CA THR A 90 1.02 7.43 4.87
C THR A 90 2.50 7.31 4.55
N ALA A 91 2.87 7.58 3.30
CA ALA A 91 4.25 7.51 2.84
C ALA A 91 4.58 8.64 1.87
N ARG A 92 5.87 8.95 1.72
CA ARG A 92 6.38 9.75 0.61
C ARG A 92 6.86 8.82 -0.49
N VAL A 93 6.36 9.02 -1.70
CA VAL A 93 6.71 8.23 -2.88
C VAL A 93 7.18 9.16 -3.98
N LYS A 94 8.12 8.72 -4.81
CA LYS A 94 8.64 9.49 -5.94
C LYS A 94 7.51 9.88 -6.91
N THR A 95 7.52 11.12 -7.39
CA THR A 95 6.58 11.61 -8.42
C THR A 95 6.86 10.97 -9.78
N GLY A 96 5.85 10.91 -10.64
CA GLY A 96 5.91 10.26 -11.95
C GLY A 96 5.73 8.74 -11.91
N LEU A 97 5.40 8.19 -10.73
CA LEU A 97 5.07 6.77 -10.57
C LEU A 97 3.56 6.58 -10.58
N THR A 98 3.10 5.53 -11.24
CA THR A 98 1.78 4.96 -11.00
C THR A 98 1.92 3.91 -9.90
N VAL A 99 1.09 4.00 -8.87
CA VAL A 99 1.09 3.06 -7.73
C VAL A 99 -0.29 2.49 -7.48
N TYR A 100 -0.33 1.25 -6.99
CA TYR A 100 -1.55 0.57 -6.55
C TYR A 100 -1.48 0.39 -5.04
N PRO A 101 -2.52 0.81 -4.29
CA PRO A 101 -2.64 0.47 -2.88
C PRO A 101 -3.00 -0.99 -2.71
N VAL A 102 -2.29 -1.67 -1.83
CA VAL A 102 -2.55 -3.05 -1.46
C VAL A 102 -2.61 -3.15 0.06
N VAL A 103 -3.56 -3.96 0.53
CA VAL A 103 -3.84 -4.21 1.93
C VAL A 103 -3.83 -5.71 2.15
N HIS A 104 -3.17 -6.16 3.23
CA HIS A 104 -3.22 -7.53 3.72
C HIS A 104 -3.82 -7.57 5.13
N SER A 105 -4.60 -8.60 5.41
CA SER A 105 -5.10 -8.87 6.76
C SER A 105 -4.37 -10.03 7.42
N ALA A 106 -4.37 -10.07 8.75
CA ALA A 106 -3.74 -11.13 9.53
C ALA A 106 -4.32 -12.52 9.23
N ALA A 107 -5.57 -12.60 8.76
CA ALA A 107 -6.19 -13.84 8.28
C ALA A 107 -5.72 -14.28 6.87
N GLY A 108 -4.85 -13.51 6.20
CA GLY A 108 -4.25 -13.85 4.91
C GLY A 108 -5.01 -13.32 3.68
N TYR A 109 -6.00 -12.44 3.87
CA TYR A 109 -6.70 -11.83 2.75
C TYR A 109 -5.89 -10.68 2.15
N VAL A 110 -5.93 -10.54 0.82
CA VAL A 110 -5.26 -9.45 0.10
C VAL A 110 -6.25 -8.73 -0.79
N TRP A 111 -6.26 -7.40 -0.71
CA TRP A 111 -7.06 -6.55 -1.59
C TRP A 111 -6.19 -5.50 -2.26
N GLU A 112 -6.49 -5.26 -3.53
CA GLU A 112 -5.85 -4.24 -4.35
C GLU A 112 -6.86 -3.17 -4.76
N GLY A 113 -6.46 -1.91 -4.66
CA GLY A 113 -7.25 -0.78 -5.11
C GLY A 113 -6.89 -0.30 -6.51
N ALA A 114 -7.64 0.70 -6.98
CA ALA A 114 -7.37 1.35 -8.25
C ALA A 114 -6.00 2.06 -8.23
N PRO A 115 -5.27 2.10 -9.37
CA PRO A 115 -4.01 2.81 -9.47
C PRO A 115 -4.20 4.33 -9.36
N ILE A 116 -3.18 5.01 -8.82
CA ILE A 116 -3.05 6.47 -8.86
C ILE A 116 -1.68 6.87 -9.40
N THR A 117 -1.62 7.95 -10.16
CA THR A 117 -0.37 8.53 -10.66
C THR A 117 0.03 9.72 -9.78
N LEU A 118 1.27 9.70 -9.29
CA LEU A 118 1.80 10.61 -8.27
C LEU A 118 2.48 11.85 -8.86
#